data_AF-A0A9E2R4Z0-F1
#
_entry.id   AF-A0A9E2R4Z0-F1
#
_cell.length_a   1.000
_cell.length_b   1.000
_cell.length_c   1.000
_cell.angle_alpha   90.00
_cell.angle_beta   90.00
_cell.angle_gamma   90.00
#
_symmetry.space_group_name_H-M   'P 1'
#
loop_
_entity.id
_entity.type
_entity.pdbx_description
1 polymer ?
#
loop_
_entity_poly.entity_id
_entity_poly.type
_entity_poly.pdbx_seq_one_letter_code
_entity_poly.pdbx_strand_id
1 'polypeptide(L)'
;YAQLRKFNCWNIAIVQQYSRFKQSRIRSAVFGNSRQFFILRQNDRADLEDMAQDIALPEVTKHAIMNYPLPDHQSGQKYSPFTYLHTDSVRNLCGTVHNIASPEMLYCSSSSGEHFDKRARELRDSPAIVEGIIRHSQPSSQPEPLSIVSTL
;
A
#
# COMPACT_ATOMS: atom_id res chain seq x y z
N TYR A 1 4.19 23.50 0.15
CA TYR A 1 5.20 22.54 0.66
C TYR A 1 6.30 23.22 1.46
N ALA A 2 7.14 24.09 0.89
CA ALA A 2 8.30 24.68 1.58
C ALA A 2 8.01 25.43 2.91
N GLN A 3 6.85 26.09 3.03
CA GLN A 3 6.49 26.82 4.25
C GLN A 3 6.02 25.91 5.40
N LEU A 4 5.43 24.75 5.09
CA LEU A 4 4.89 23.82 6.11
C LEU A 4 6.00 23.16 6.94
N ARG A 5 7.17 22.96 6.35
CA ARG A 5 8.37 22.46 7.02
C ARG A 5 8.79 23.36 8.18
N LYS A 6 8.59 24.68 8.08
CA LYS A 6 8.91 25.64 9.14
C LYS A 6 8.02 25.47 10.38
N PHE A 7 6.85 24.86 10.22
CA PHE A 7 5.90 24.55 11.30
C PHE A 7 5.98 23.08 11.76
N ASN A 8 7.04 22.35 11.39
CA ASN A 8 7.21 20.93 11.70
C ASN A 8 6.03 20.04 11.22
N CYS A 9 5.31 20.46 10.18
CA CYS A 9 4.18 19.71 9.64
C CYS A 9 4.68 18.60 8.71
N TRP A 10 4.21 17.38 8.94
CA TRP A 10 4.42 16.24 8.05
C TRP A 10 3.36 16.25 6.96
N ASN A 11 3.80 16.33 5.71
CA ASN A 11 2.90 16.27 4.56
C ASN A 11 3.11 14.94 3.84
N ILE A 12 2.04 14.15 3.73
CA ILE A 12 2.00 12.90 2.98
C ILE A 12 1.05 13.10 1.80
N ALA A 13 1.57 12.90 0.59
CA ALA A 13 0.78 12.88 -0.63
C ALA A 13 0.70 11.46 -1.17
N ILE A 14 -0.50 11.01 -1.50
CA ILE A 14 -0.76 9.71 -2.12
C ILE A 14 -1.22 9.95 -3.55
N VAL A 15 -0.48 9.41 -4.53
CA VAL A 15 -0.76 9.59 -5.95
C VAL A 15 -1.04 8.22 -6.57
N GLN A 16 -2.25 8.03 -7.12
CA GLN A 16 -2.63 6.78 -7.80
C GLN A 16 -2.48 6.86 -9.33
N GLN A 17 -2.53 8.07 -9.91
CA GLN A 17 -2.43 8.29 -11.36
C GLN A 17 -1.26 9.23 -11.65
N TYR A 18 -0.05 8.67 -11.77
CA TYR A 18 1.16 9.45 -12.03
C TYR A 18 1.07 10.26 -13.33
N SER A 19 0.45 9.70 -14.37
CA SER A 19 0.26 10.36 -15.67
C SER A 19 -0.48 11.72 -15.61
N ARG A 20 -1.39 11.92 -14.66
CA ARG A 20 -2.02 13.22 -14.40
C ARG A 20 -1.17 14.11 -13.50
N PHE A 21 -0.49 13.49 -12.54
CA PHE A 21 0.38 14.19 -11.62
C PHE A 21 1.60 14.82 -12.32
N LYS A 22 2.19 14.13 -13.31
CA LYS A 22 3.36 14.62 -14.04
C LYS A 22 3.12 15.92 -14.81
N GLN A 23 1.87 16.16 -15.22
CA GLN A 23 1.44 17.39 -15.91
C GLN A 23 1.13 18.54 -14.94
N SER A 24 1.12 18.27 -13.64
CA SER A 24 0.75 19.25 -12.63
C SER A 24 1.90 20.18 -12.27
N ARG A 25 1.57 21.46 -12.08
CA ARG A 25 2.50 22.50 -11.61
C ARG A 25 3.15 22.19 -10.26
N ILE A 26 2.52 21.32 -9.45
CA ILE A 26 3.03 20.97 -8.13
C ILE A 26 4.05 19.81 -8.14
N ARG A 27 4.30 19.14 -9.28
CA ARG A 27 5.23 18.01 -9.37
C ARG A 27 6.60 18.35 -8.78
N SER A 28 7.24 19.39 -9.33
CA SER A 28 8.59 19.82 -8.89
C SER A 28 8.62 20.19 -7.41
N ALA A 29 7.57 20.84 -6.90
CA ALA A 29 7.47 21.20 -5.50
C ALA A 29 7.31 19.98 -4.58
N VAL A 30 6.60 18.95 -5.00
CA VAL A 30 6.41 17.72 -4.23
C VAL A 30 7.69 16.89 -4.24
N PHE A 31 8.27 16.59 -5.40
CA PHE A 31 9.51 15.81 -5.51
C PHE A 31 10.69 16.52 -4.87
N GLY A 32 10.89 17.82 -5.13
CA GLY A 32 12.02 18.58 -4.61
C GLY A 32 12.00 18.84 -3.10
N ASN A 33 10.83 18.76 -2.45
CA ASN A 33 10.72 18.91 -0.98
C ASN A 33 10.54 17.58 -0.25
N SER A 34 10.29 16.49 -0.96
CA SER A 34 10.11 15.16 -0.37
C SER A 34 11.46 14.51 -0.12
N ARG A 35 11.59 13.89 1.06
CA ARG A 35 12.80 13.17 1.48
C ARG A 35 12.59 11.67 1.60
N GLN A 36 11.33 11.26 1.60
CA GLN A 36 10.89 9.89 1.75
C GLN A 36 9.90 9.58 0.65
N PHE A 37 10.13 8.48 -0.05
CA PHE A 37 9.28 8.01 -1.13
C PHE A 37 8.87 6.56 -0.85
N PHE A 38 7.58 6.30 -1.06
CA PHE A 38 6.97 4.98 -0.95
C PHE A 38 6.44 4.63 -2.34
N ILE A 39 7.10 3.69 -3.02
CA ILE A 39 6.81 3.40 -4.43
C ILE A 39 6.32 1.97 -4.53
N LEU A 40 5.02 1.82 -4.78
CA LEU A 40 4.38 0.55 -5.07
C LEU A 40 4.58 0.19 -6.55
N ARG A 41 4.16 -1.03 -6.93
CA ARG A 41 4.18 -1.49 -8.32
C ARG A 41 3.56 -0.45 -9.25
N GLN A 42 4.29 -0.10 -10.31
CA GLN A 42 3.80 0.76 -11.38
C GLN A 42 3.35 -0.11 -12.57
N ASN A 43 2.26 0.29 -13.23
CA ASN A 43 1.78 -0.40 -14.43
C ASN A 43 2.52 0.05 -15.69
N ASP A 44 2.90 1.33 -15.76
CA ASP A 44 3.60 1.91 -16.90
C ASP A 44 5.09 2.11 -16.56
N ARG A 45 5.96 1.56 -17.41
CA ARG A 45 7.41 1.71 -17.30
C ARG A 45 7.83 3.16 -17.56
N ALA A 46 7.18 3.87 -18.48
CA ALA A 46 7.55 5.24 -18.81
C ALA A 46 7.33 6.18 -17.61
N ASP A 47 6.24 5.98 -16.88
CA ASP A 47 5.95 6.75 -15.66
C ASP A 47 6.99 6.46 -14.55
N LEU A 48 7.45 5.21 -14.41
CA LEU A 48 8.52 4.86 -13.46
C LEU A 48 9.87 5.48 -13.85
N GLU A 49 10.20 5.49 -15.14
CA GLU A 49 11.44 6.12 -15.64
C GLU A 49 11.45 7.63 -15.39
N ASP A 50 10.34 8.34 -15.64
CA ASP A 50 10.22 9.77 -15.38
C ASP A 50 10.38 10.09 -13.89
N MET A 51 9.78 9.29 -13.00
CA MET A 51 9.99 9.43 -11.55
C MET A 51 11.43 9.17 -11.13
N ALA A 52 12.05 8.14 -11.71
CA ALA A 52 13.40 7.71 -11.36
C ALA A 52 14.46 8.76 -11.68
N GLN A 53 14.24 9.58 -12.71
CA GLN A 53 15.12 10.71 -13.04
C GLN A 53 15.13 11.77 -11.94
N ASP A 54 13.97 12.08 -11.34
CA ASP A 54 13.85 13.13 -10.31
C ASP A 54 14.45 12.71 -8.96
N ILE A 55 14.34 11.42 -8.61
CA ILE A 55 14.72 10.92 -7.27
C ILE A 55 15.95 9.99 -7.30
N ALA A 56 16.58 9.85 -8.46
CA ALA A 56 17.78 9.04 -8.70
C ALA A 56 17.65 7.56 -8.25
N LEU A 57 16.59 6.87 -8.71
CA LEU A 57 16.42 5.43 -8.42
C LEU A 57 17.44 4.56 -9.17
N PRO A 58 18.07 3.57 -8.50
CA PRO A 58 18.91 2.57 -9.16
C PRO A 58 18.12 1.70 -10.16
N GLU A 59 18.78 1.27 -11.25
CA GLU A 59 18.17 0.41 -12.28
C GLU A 59 17.60 -0.89 -11.70
N VAL A 60 18.35 -1.53 -10.81
CA VAL A 60 17.93 -2.75 -10.11
C VAL A 60 16.63 -2.53 -9.32
N THR A 61 16.47 -1.35 -8.73
CA THR A 61 15.27 -0.98 -7.97
C THR A 61 14.09 -0.75 -8.89
N LYS A 62 14.29 -0.09 -10.04
CA LYS A 62 13.23 0.05 -11.06
C LYS A 62 12.72 -1.32 -11.53
N HIS A 63 13.65 -2.23 -11.81
CA HIS A 63 13.30 -3.60 -12.20
C HIS A 63 12.53 -4.33 -11.10
N ALA A 64 12.92 -4.17 -9.84
CA ALA A 64 12.18 -4.75 -8.70
C ALA A 64 10.75 -4.20 -8.61
N ILE A 65 10.57 -2.87 -8.70
CA ILE A 65 9.26 -2.21 -8.61
C ILE A 65 8.29 -2.73 -9.68
N MET A 66 8.76 -2.89 -10.92
CA MET A 66 7.93 -3.39 -12.03
C MET A 66 7.45 -4.84 -11.83
N ASN A 67 8.24 -5.65 -11.12
CA ASN A 67 8.01 -7.08 -10.92
C ASN A 67 7.40 -7.43 -9.57
N TYR A 68 7.02 -6.43 -8.78
CA TYR A 68 6.39 -6.66 -7.49
C TYR A 68 5.13 -7.52 -7.61
N PRO A 69 5.01 -8.61 -6.83
CA PRO A 69 3.81 -9.44 -6.86
C PRO A 69 2.62 -8.65 -6.32
N LEU A 70 1.49 -8.72 -7.04
CA LEU A 70 0.23 -8.22 -6.52
C LEU A 70 -0.25 -9.16 -5.40
N PRO A 71 -0.86 -8.64 -4.31
CA PRO A 71 -1.39 -9.48 -3.24
C PRO A 71 -2.33 -10.60 -3.72
N ASP A 72 -3.07 -10.35 -4.80
CA ASP A 72 -4.03 -11.30 -5.38
C ASP A 72 -3.37 -12.52 -6.03
N HIS A 73 -2.12 -12.39 -6.48
CA HIS A 73 -1.38 -13.46 -7.15
C HIS A 73 -0.53 -14.29 -6.17
N GLN A 74 -0.57 -13.97 -4.88
CA GLN A 74 0.20 -14.64 -3.85
C GLN A 74 -0.64 -15.70 -3.13
N SER A 75 -0.03 -16.85 -2.85
CA SER A 75 -0.58 -17.88 -1.97
C SER A 75 0.00 -17.73 -0.56
N GLY A 76 -0.73 -18.23 0.45
CA GLY A 76 -0.32 -18.14 1.85
C GLY A 76 -0.45 -16.72 2.43
N GLN A 77 0.56 -16.28 3.19
CA GLN A 77 0.54 -14.95 3.81
C GLN A 77 0.83 -13.87 2.77
N LYS A 78 -0.25 -13.21 2.33
CA LYS A 78 -0.20 -12.12 1.35
C LYS A 78 0.50 -10.89 1.93
N TYR A 79 1.33 -10.23 1.11
CA TYR A 79 1.94 -8.95 1.43
C TYR A 79 1.86 -7.98 0.24
N SER A 80 1.91 -6.69 0.53
CA SER A 80 2.04 -5.64 -0.49
C SER A 80 3.47 -5.09 -0.46
N PRO A 81 4.31 -5.40 -1.47
CA PRO A 81 5.66 -4.87 -1.54
C PRO A 81 5.67 -3.41 -2.01
N PHE A 82 6.57 -2.61 -1.43
CA PHE A 82 6.88 -1.27 -1.91
C PHE A 82 8.36 -0.96 -1.73
N THR A 83 8.91 -0.10 -2.59
CA THR A 83 10.24 0.48 -2.38
C THR A 83 10.14 1.64 -1.41
N TYR A 84 10.96 1.61 -0.37
CA TYR A 84 11.23 2.76 0.49
C TYR A 84 12.54 3.41 0.06
N LEU A 85 12.49 4.70 -0.28
CA LEU A 85 13.66 5.53 -0.59
C LEU A 85 13.71 6.72 0.37
N HIS A 86 14.86 6.92 1.02
CA HIS A 86 15.14 8.05 1.90
C HIS A 86 16.45 8.72 1.47
N THR A 87 16.36 10.00 1.06
CA THR A 87 17.46 10.74 0.42
C THR A 87 18.24 11.69 1.35
N ASP A 88 17.74 11.93 2.57
CA ASP A 88 18.34 12.83 3.57
C ASP A 88 18.65 12.13 4.91
N SER A 89 18.80 10.80 4.90
CA SER A 89 19.25 10.06 6.07
C SER A 89 20.78 9.98 6.08
N VAL A 90 21.41 9.95 7.27
CA VAL A 90 22.87 9.81 7.45
C VAL A 90 23.46 8.67 6.58
N ARG A 91 22.63 7.67 6.29
CA ARG A 91 22.84 6.67 5.24
C ARG A 91 21.63 6.69 4.31
N ASN A 92 21.82 6.87 3.00
CA ASN A 92 20.73 6.73 2.04
C ASN A 92 20.12 5.33 2.16
N LEU A 93 18.81 5.26 2.41
CA LEU A 93 18.08 4.00 2.52
C LEU A 93 17.29 3.78 1.23
N CYS A 94 17.53 2.64 0.58
CA CYS A 94 16.79 2.23 -0.60
C CYS A 94 16.58 0.72 -0.51
N GLY A 95 15.34 0.27 -0.39
CA GLY A 95 15.04 -1.16 -0.28
C GLY A 95 13.57 -1.50 -0.42
N THR A 96 13.29 -2.77 -0.68
CA THR A 96 11.93 -3.30 -0.72
C THR A 96 11.45 -3.61 0.69
N VAL A 97 10.25 -3.14 1.03
CA VAL A 97 9.54 -3.43 2.26
C VAL A 97 8.34 -4.30 1.94
N HIS A 98 8.09 -5.33 2.76
CA HIS A 98 6.89 -6.16 2.68
C HIS A 98 5.87 -5.66 3.70
N ASN A 99 4.77 -5.08 3.22
CA ASN A 99 3.66 -4.70 4.07
C ASN A 99 2.69 -5.87 4.26
N ILE A 100 2.67 -6.45 5.46
CA ILE A 100 1.71 -7.48 5.85
C ILE A 100 0.64 -6.78 6.69
N ALA A 101 -0.57 -6.68 6.17
CA ALA A 101 -1.69 -6.10 6.90
C ALA A 101 -2.21 -7.10 7.94
N SER A 102 -2.49 -6.62 9.15
CA SER A 102 -3.17 -7.45 10.14
C SER A 102 -4.62 -7.70 9.73
N PRO A 103 -5.23 -8.82 10.16
CA PRO A 103 -6.64 -9.08 9.87
C PRO A 103 -7.56 -7.95 10.35
N GLU A 104 -7.25 -7.33 11.50
CA GLU A 104 -8.01 -6.21 12.07
C GLU A 104 -7.92 -4.97 11.17
N MET A 105 -6.73 -4.69 10.63
CA MET A 105 -6.54 -3.58 9.69
C MET A 105 -7.36 -3.81 8.41
N LEU A 106 -7.38 -5.03 7.88
CA LEU A 106 -8.20 -5.39 6.71
C LEU A 106 -9.69 -5.31 7.03
N TYR A 107 -10.10 -5.71 8.23
CA TYR A 107 -11.47 -5.57 8.71
C TYR A 107 -11.87 -4.10 8.83
N CYS A 108 -10.99 -3.19 9.24
CA CYS A 108 -11.35 -1.78 9.32
C CYS A 108 -11.30 -1.06 7.96
N SER A 109 -10.44 -1.49 7.05
CA SER A 109 -10.14 -0.75 5.81
C SER A 109 -10.97 -1.14 4.59
N SER A 110 -11.66 -2.28 4.61
CA SER A 110 -12.44 -2.69 3.43
C SER A 110 -13.69 -1.82 3.26
N SER A 111 -13.90 -1.30 2.04
CA SER A 111 -14.83 -0.22 1.74
C SER A 111 -16.01 -0.61 0.84
N SER A 112 -16.28 -1.92 0.66
CA SER A 112 -17.47 -2.33 -0.08
C SER A 112 -18.75 -2.14 0.75
N GLY A 113 -19.84 -1.76 0.10
CA GLY A 113 -21.13 -1.52 0.78
C GLY A 113 -21.65 -2.75 1.52
N GLU A 114 -21.48 -3.95 0.94
CA GLU A 114 -21.87 -5.21 1.58
C GLU A 114 -21.08 -5.50 2.87
N HIS A 115 -19.80 -5.13 2.90
CA HIS A 115 -18.98 -5.26 4.11
C HIS A 115 -19.38 -4.23 5.17
N PHE A 116 -19.78 -3.02 4.78
CA PHE A 116 -20.20 -1.97 5.71
C PHE A 116 -21.42 -2.39 6.53
N ASP A 117 -22.48 -2.85 5.88
CA ASP A 117 -23.74 -3.23 6.56
C ASP A 117 -23.59 -4.49 7.41
N LYS A 118 -22.73 -5.43 6.98
CA LYS A 118 -22.39 -6.61 7.78
C LYS A 118 -21.67 -6.21 9.08
N ARG A 119 -20.64 -5.37 8.98
CA ARG A 119 -19.86 -4.92 10.15
C ARG A 119 -20.66 -4.04 11.10
N ALA A 120 -21.48 -3.15 10.57
CA ALA A 120 -22.34 -2.30 11.39
C ALA A 120 -23.34 -3.10 12.25
N ARG A 121 -23.70 -4.32 11.81
CA ARG A 121 -24.46 -5.28 12.62
C ARG A 121 -23.58 -5.99 13.64
N GLU A 122 -22.47 -6.58 13.21
CA GLU A 122 -21.51 -7.29 14.07
C GLU A 122 -20.98 -6.44 15.25
N LEU A 123 -20.69 -5.16 14.99
CA LEU A 123 -20.16 -4.24 15.99
C LEU A 123 -21.23 -3.63 16.90
N ARG A 124 -22.51 -3.64 16.49
CA ARG A 124 -23.61 -3.10 17.31
C ARG A 124 -23.88 -3.96 18.53
N ASP A 125 -23.72 -5.27 18.38
CA ASP A 125 -23.94 -6.25 19.46
C ASP A 125 -22.67 -6.47 20.30
N SER A 126 -21.57 -5.79 19.96
CA SER A 126 -20.31 -5.88 20.67
C SER A 126 -20.24 -4.86 21.81
N PRO A 127 -20.01 -5.30 23.07
CA PRO A 127 -19.94 -4.39 24.23
C PRO A 127 -18.71 -3.46 24.18
N ALA A 128 -17.67 -3.83 23.42
CA ALA A 128 -16.52 -3.00 23.13
C ALA A 128 -16.13 -3.16 21.65
N ILE A 129 -15.96 -2.05 20.94
CA ILE A 129 -15.71 -2.02 19.49
C ILE A 129 -14.40 -2.75 19.13
N VAL A 130 -13.34 -2.53 19.90
CA VAL A 130 -12.02 -3.16 19.65
C VAL A 130 -12.10 -4.68 19.77
N GLU A 131 -12.76 -5.20 20.80
CA GLU A 131 -12.98 -6.63 20.98
C GLU A 131 -13.84 -7.23 19.87
N GLY A 132 -14.86 -6.47 19.41
CA GLY A 132 -15.65 -6.84 18.24
C GLY A 132 -14.78 -6.97 16.99
N ILE A 133 -13.91 -6.00 16.72
CA ILE A 133 -12.99 -6.02 15.57
C ILE A 133 -12.06 -7.24 15.65
N ILE A 134 -11.42 -7.50 16.80
CA ILE A 134 -10.53 -8.65 16.98
C ILE A 134 -11.28 -9.97 16.77
N ARG A 135 -12.52 -10.07 17.24
CA ARG A 135 -13.35 -11.27 17.08
C ARG A 135 -13.74 -11.53 15.63
N HIS A 136 -14.13 -10.48 14.91
CA HIS A 136 -14.67 -10.59 13.55
C HIS A 136 -13.59 -10.46 12.46
N SER A 137 -12.37 -10.06 12.80
CA SER A 137 -11.23 -9.97 11.89
C SER A 137 -10.57 -11.31 11.60
N GLN A 138 -10.69 -12.29 12.50
CA GLN A 138 -10.03 -13.58 12.33
C GLN A 138 -10.63 -14.33 11.14
N PRO A 139 -9.81 -14.85 10.21
CA PRO A 139 -10.31 -15.64 9.11
C PRO A 139 -11.06 -16.85 9.70
N SER A 140 -12.33 -17.00 9.32
CA SER A 140 -13.09 -18.19 9.66
C SER A 140 -12.30 -19.40 9.18
N SER A 141 -11.79 -20.19 10.12
CA SER A 141 -11.22 -21.50 9.88
C SER A 141 -12.33 -22.45 9.44
N GLN A 142 -12.94 -22.19 8.28
CA GLN A 142 -13.73 -23.16 7.55
C GLN A 142 -12.82 -23.75 6.48
N PRO A 143 -12.47 -25.04 6.55
CA PRO A 143 -11.82 -25.69 5.43
C PRO A 143 -12.78 -25.64 4.24
N GLU A 144 -12.32 -25.14 3.09
CA GLU A 144 -13.10 -25.29 1.86
C GLU A 144 -13.38 -26.79 1.64
N PRO A 145 -14.64 -27.18 1.36
CA PRO A 145 -14.93 -28.57 1.06
C PRO A 145 -14.18 -28.95 -0.22
N LEU A 146 -13.28 -29.92 -0.10
CA LEU A 146 -12.66 -30.62 -1.22
C LEU A 146 -13.75 -31.03 -2.22
N SER A 147 -13.83 -30.33 -3.35
CA SER A 147 -14.60 -30.80 -4.49
C SER A 147 -13.88 -32.03 -5.04
N ILE A 148 -14.31 -33.21 -4.56
CA ILE A 148 -13.95 -34.49 -5.16
C ILE A 148 -14.47 -34.45 -6.59
N VAL A 149 -13.58 -34.20 -7.54
CA VAL A 149 -13.84 -34.47 -8.95
C VAL A 149 -13.90 -35.98 -9.09
N SER A 150 -15.11 -36.53 -9.03
CA SER A 150 -15.41 -37.87 -9.53
C SER A 150 -15.24 -37.81 -11.05
N THR A 151 -14.16 -38.42 -11.55
CA THR A 151 -14.03 -38.79 -12.95
C THR A 151 -14.10 -40.31 -13.01
N LEU A 152 -15.26 -40.82 -13.42
CA LEU A 152 -15.36 -42.02 -14.25
C LEU A 152 -15.28 -41.56 -15.71
#